data_AF-A0A4Q3Z961-F1
#
_entry.id   AF-A0A4Q3Z961-F1
#
_cell.length_a   1.000
_cell.length_b   1.000
_cell.length_c   1.000
_cell.angle_alpha   90.00
_cell.angle_beta   90.00
_cell.angle_gamma   90.00
#
_symmetry.space_group_name_H-M   'P 1'
#
loop_
_entity.id
_entity.type
_entity.pdbx_description
1 polymer ?
#
loop_
_entity_poly.entity_id
_entity_poly.type
_entity_poly.pdbx_seq_one_letter_code
_entity_poly.pdbx_strand_id
1 'polypeptide(L)'
;MDIASLEWETGAASTQAQWAELELMAEDTGATLLMWEAAPPSEALARAEELGLTSVVFNPMTNRPASTDFIEGISQGLSKLGDAAEQ
;
A
#
# COMPACT_ATOMS: atom_id res chain seq x y z
N MET A 1 12.16 9.37 -5.44
CA MET A 1 11.12 8.39 -5.12
C MET A 1 9.98 8.72 -6.05
N ASP A 2 9.70 7.81 -6.99
CA ASP A 2 8.60 7.93 -7.93
C ASP A 2 7.47 7.02 -7.46
N ILE A 3 6.22 7.45 -7.68
CA ILE A 3 5.02 6.71 -7.25
C ILE A 3 4.23 6.35 -8.49
N ALA A 4 4.05 5.05 -8.73
CA ALA A 4 3.10 4.53 -9.70
C ALA A 4 1.77 4.27 -9.00
N SER A 5 0.66 4.73 -9.59
CA SER A 5 -0.67 4.57 -9.01
C SER A 5 -1.36 3.33 -9.58
N LEU A 6 -2.07 2.61 -8.70
CA LEU A 6 -2.92 1.47 -9.06
C LEU A 6 -4.38 1.93 -8.99
N GLU A 7 -5.13 1.72 -10.06
CA GLU A 7 -6.57 2.02 -10.13
C GLU A 7 -7.35 0.73 -9.80
N TRP A 8 -7.49 0.42 -8.52
CA TRP A 8 -8.22 -0.75 -8.04
C TRP A 8 -9.52 -0.34 -7.33
N GLU A 9 -10.63 -1.02 -7.66
CA GLU A 9 -11.91 -0.81 -6.98
C GLU A 9 -11.81 -1.13 -5.48
N THR A 10 -12.11 -0.13 -4.65
CA THR A 10 -11.99 -0.23 -3.19
C THR A 10 -12.98 -1.25 -2.62
N GLY A 11 -12.49 -2.24 -1.88
CA GLY A 11 -13.31 -3.23 -1.17
C GLY A 11 -13.66 -4.50 -1.97
N ALA A 12 -13.18 -4.63 -3.21
CA ALA A 12 -13.21 -5.88 -3.95
C ALA A 12 -11.93 -6.69 -3.71
N ALA A 13 -12.03 -8.02 -3.72
CA ALA A 13 -10.84 -8.88 -3.74
C ALA A 13 -10.08 -8.65 -5.06
N SER A 14 -8.76 -8.43 -4.98
CA SER A 14 -7.93 -8.26 -6.16
C SER A 14 -8.03 -9.50 -7.06
N THR A 15 -8.39 -9.26 -8.32
CA THR A 15 -8.49 -10.31 -9.35
C THR A 15 -7.10 -10.79 -9.75
N GLN A 16 -7.02 -11.99 -10.34
CA GLN A 16 -5.76 -12.51 -10.87
C GLN A 16 -5.12 -11.57 -11.90
N ALA A 17 -5.95 -10.85 -12.69
CA ALA A 17 -5.46 -9.88 -13.66
C ALA A 17 -4.80 -8.66 -13.00
N GLN A 18 -5.35 -8.17 -11.88
CA GLN A 18 -4.76 -7.05 -11.13
C GLN A 18 -3.40 -7.43 -10.51
N TRP A 19 -3.26 -8.67 -10.04
CA TRP A 19 -1.96 -9.14 -9.55
C TRP A 19 -0.91 -9.27 -10.65
N ALA A 20 -1.30 -9.72 -11.85
CA ALA A 20 -0.39 -9.78 -13.00
C ALA A 20 0.02 -8.38 -13.46
N GLU A 21 -0.89 -7.41 -13.43
CA GLU A 21 -0.57 -6.01 -13.74
C GLU A 21 0.40 -5.42 -12.71
N LEU A 22 0.20 -5.71 -11.42
CA LEU A 22 1.12 -5.28 -10.36
C LEU A 22 2.51 -5.89 -10.54
N GLU A 23 2.61 -7.18 -10.87
CA GLU A 23 3.88 -7.85 -11.12
C GLU A 23 4.65 -7.18 -12.25
N LEU A 24 3.99 -6.95 -13.40
CA LEU A 24 4.59 -6.24 -14.53
C LEU A 24 5.01 -4.81 -14.18
N MET A 25 4.20 -4.10 -13.39
CA MET A 25 4.52 -2.74 -12.94
C MET A 25 5.72 -2.74 -11.99
N ALA A 26 5.81 -3.69 -11.06
CA ALA A 26 6.94 -3.82 -10.15
C ALA A 26 8.23 -4.13 -10.89
N GLU A 27 8.17 -5.00 -11.91
CA GLU A 27 9.32 -5.31 -12.78
C GLU A 27 9.78 -4.09 -13.60
N ASP A 28 8.84 -3.30 -14.16
CA ASP A 28 9.15 -2.12 -14.97
C ASP A 28 9.71 -0.96 -14.14
N THR A 29 9.14 -0.74 -12.96
CA THR A 29 9.50 0.41 -12.08
C THR A 29 10.61 0.09 -11.09
N GLY A 30 10.88 -1.19 -10.83
CA GLY A 30 11.74 -1.63 -9.72
C GLY A 30 11.15 -1.35 -8.34
N ALA A 31 9.82 -1.24 -8.23
CA ALA A 31 9.16 -0.97 -6.97
C ALA A 31 9.41 -2.11 -5.96
N THR A 32 9.75 -1.73 -4.73
CA THR A 32 9.94 -2.64 -3.59
C THR A 32 8.87 -2.46 -2.51
N LEU A 33 7.98 -1.48 -2.69
CA LEU A 33 6.97 -1.08 -1.73
C LEU A 33 5.59 -1.06 -2.37
N LEU A 34 4.62 -1.62 -1.67
CA LEU A 34 3.20 -1.54 -2.02
C LEU A 34 2.46 -0.78 -0.91
N MET A 35 1.89 0.37 -1.28
CA MET A 35 1.17 1.23 -0.35
C MET A 35 -0.33 1.00 -0.42
N TRP A 36 -0.94 0.68 0.72
CA TRP A 36 -2.37 0.41 0.88
C TRP A 36 -3.05 1.56 1.63
N GLU A 37 -4.27 1.94 1.22
CA GLU A 37 -5.03 2.99 1.93
C GLU A 37 -5.70 2.52 3.24
N ALA A 38 -5.91 1.21 3.36
CA ALA A 38 -6.48 0.55 4.52
C ALA A 38 -5.80 -0.82 4.73
N ALA A 39 -5.99 -1.42 5.90
CA ALA A 39 -5.43 -2.74 6.18
C ALA A 39 -5.98 -3.78 5.18
N PRO A 40 -5.12 -4.38 4.33
CA PRO A 40 -5.55 -5.41 3.40
C PRO A 40 -5.75 -6.76 4.12
N PRO A 41 -6.46 -7.72 3.52
CA PRO A 41 -6.53 -9.07 4.05
C PRO A 41 -5.15 -9.75 4.04
N SER A 42 -4.95 -10.72 4.94
CA SER A 42 -3.66 -11.42 5.10
C SER A 42 -3.18 -12.13 3.83
N GLU A 43 -4.10 -12.62 2.99
CA GLU A 43 -3.77 -13.24 1.71
C GLU A 43 -3.12 -12.25 0.72
N ALA A 44 -3.55 -10.98 0.75
CA ALA A 44 -2.99 -9.95 -0.12
C ALA A 44 -1.60 -9.52 0.36
N LEU A 45 -1.37 -9.51 1.67
CA LEU A 45 -0.03 -9.30 2.24
C LEU A 45 0.93 -10.41 1.83
N ALA A 46 0.50 -11.67 1.95
CA ALA A 46 1.31 -12.81 1.53
C ALA A 46 1.62 -12.75 0.03
N ARG A 47 0.63 -12.41 -0.80
CA ARG A 47 0.82 -12.27 -2.25
C ARG A 47 1.78 -11.16 -2.62
N ALA A 48 1.73 -10.02 -1.93
CA ALA A 48 2.68 -8.92 -2.14
C ALA A 48 4.11 -9.33 -1.76
N GLU A 49 4.29 -10.06 -0.64
CA GLU A 49 5.59 -10.58 -0.21
C GLU A 49 6.18 -11.56 -1.23
N GLU A 50 5.36 -12.44 -1.83
CA GLU A 50 5.79 -13.34 -2.92
C GLU A 50 6.32 -12.59 -4.15
N LEU A 51 5.82 -11.37 -4.41
CA LEU A 51 6.28 -10.48 -5.48
C LEU A 51 7.51 -9.65 -5.09
N GLY A 52 8.05 -9.84 -3.87
CA GLY A 52 9.15 -9.04 -3.35
C GLY A 52 8.76 -7.63 -2.89
N LEU A 53 7.46 -7.37 -2.69
CA LEU A 53 6.93 -6.08 -2.29
C LEU A 53 6.68 -6.03 -0.78
N THR A 54 7.26 -5.03 -0.12
CA THR A 54 6.96 -4.71 1.27
C THR A 54 5.66 -3.91 1.34
N SER A 55 4.67 -4.45 2.06
CA SER A 55 3.37 -3.77 2.21
C SER A 55 3.40 -2.73 3.33
N VAL A 56 2.96 -1.50 3.04
CA VAL A 56 2.78 -0.43 4.02
C VAL A 56 1.37 0.12 3.95
N VAL A 57 0.75 0.38 5.11
CA VAL A 57 -0.59 0.98 5.17
C VAL A 57 -0.45 2.47 5.45
N PHE A 58 -0.89 3.30 4.50
CA PHE A 58 -0.96 4.74 4.62
C PHE A 58 -2.43 5.18 4.54
N ASN A 59 -3.03 5.52 5.67
CA ASN A 59 -4.41 5.99 5.70
C ASN A 59 -4.47 7.48 5.30
N PRO A 60 -5.14 7.85 4.19
CA PRO A 60 -5.24 9.24 3.73
C PRO A 60 -6.15 10.12 4.62
N MET A 61 -6.74 9.54 5.68
CA MET A 61 -7.63 10.21 6.63
C MET A 61 -8.91 10.78 6.00
N THR A 62 -9.34 10.23 4.86
CA THR A 62 -10.61 10.58 4.17
C THR A 62 -11.82 10.40 5.10
N ASN A 63 -11.74 9.40 5.99
CA ASN A 63 -12.65 9.26 7.13
C ASN A 63 -11.87 9.48 8.43
N ARG A 64 -12.37 10.34 9.32
CA ARG A 64 -11.72 10.59 10.61
C ARG A 64 -11.83 9.35 11.51
N PRO A 65 -10.72 8.74 11.93
CA PRO A 65 -10.74 7.69 12.95
C PRO A 65 -11.20 8.26 14.29
N ALA A 66 -11.93 7.48 15.08
CA ALA A 66 -12.46 7.93 16.37
C ALA A 66 -11.36 8.33 17.37
N SER A 67 -10.16 7.78 17.23
CA SER A 67 -9.08 7.84 18.21
C SER A 67 -7.95 8.82 17.88
N THR A 68 -7.96 9.47 16.71
CA THR A 68 -6.78 10.20 16.22
C THR A 68 -7.22 11.44 15.44
N ASP A 69 -6.55 12.57 15.65
CA ASP A 69 -6.77 13.76 14.82
C ASP A 69 -6.05 13.66 13.46
N PHE A 70 -6.39 14.56 12.54
CA PHE A 70 -5.86 14.52 11.18
C PHE A 70 -4.33 14.67 11.13
N ILE A 71 -3.77 15.60 11.90
CA ILE A 71 -2.32 15.89 11.88
C ILE A 71 -1.56 14.73 12.48
N GLU A 72 -2.04 14.20 13.60
CA GLU A 72 -1.46 13.03 14.24
C GLU A 72 -1.51 11.81 13.32
N GLY A 73 -2.65 11.54 12.68
CA GLY A 73 -2.83 10.41 11.77
C GLY A 73 -1.91 10.47 10.54
N ILE A 74 -1.84 11.63 9.88
CA ILE A 74 -0.94 11.84 8.73
C ILE A 74 0.52 11.72 9.17
N SER A 75 0.91 12.29 10.32
CA SER A 75 2.29 12.21 10.81
C SER A 75 2.70 10.77 11.09
N GLN A 76 1.83 9.98 11.72
CA GLN A 76 2.08 8.55 11.95
C GLN A 76 2.17 7.76 10.63
N GLY A 77 1.32 8.06 9.65
CA GLY A 77 1.37 7.47 8.32
C GLY A 77 2.69 7.76 7.60
N LEU A 78 3.13 9.02 7.63
CA LEU A 78 4.40 9.45 7.03
C LEU A 78 5.62 8.80 7.69
N SER A 79 5.64 8.68 9.02
CA SER A 79 6.73 7.97 9.72
C SER A 79 6.80 6.51 9.28
N LYS A 80 5.66 5.79 9.25
CA LYS A 80 5.64 4.38 8.80
C LYS A 80 6.09 4.21 7.36
N LEU A 81 5.71 5.13 6.48
CA LEU A 81 6.14 5.13 5.08
C LEU A 81 7.65 5.39 4.97
N GLY A 82 8.18 6.34 5.76
CA GLY A 82 9.61 6.60 5.85
C GLY A 82 10.40 5.36 6.29
N ASP A 83 9.99 4.73 7.39
CA ASP A 83 10.63 3.51 7.92
C ASP A 83 10.60 2.35 6.91
N ALA A 84 9.55 2.25 6.10
CA ALA A 84 9.42 1.24 5.06
C ALA A 84 10.32 1.53 3.84
N ALA A 85 10.57 2.80 3.52
CA ALA A 85 11.41 3.23 2.41
C ALA A 85 12.93 3.12 2.66
N GLU A 86 13.34 2.99 3.92
CA GLU A 86 14.76 2.87 4.31
C GLU A 86 15.24 1.41 4.45
N GLN A 87 14.35 0.43 4.30
CA GLN A 87 14.66 -1.01 4.33
C GLN A 87 15.17 -1.51 2.98
#